data_AF-A0A920F116-F1
#
_entry.id   AF-A0A920F116-F1
#
_cell.length_a   1.000
_cell.length_b   1.000
_cell.length_c   1.000
_cell.angle_alpha   90.00
_cell.angle_beta   90.00
_cell.angle_gamma   90.00
#
_symmetry.space_group_name_H-M   'P 1'
#
loop_
_entity.id
_entity.type
_entity.pdbx_description
1 polymer ?
#
loop_
_entity_poly.entity_id
_entity_poly.type
_entity_poly.pdbx_seq_one_letter_code
_entity_poly.pdbx_strand_id
1 'polypeptide(L)'
;MFSENWKILLVMQDKTSHFYGDREIKAIEGLPKITKEKSSTLCRETLLRVIPAIIDKDFESFAKGITNIQNLMGEFFFNAQDGSTFSSPSVGKVISVLAKNFDIGSGQSSWGPTWFCNFQV
;
A
#
# COMPACT_ATOMS: atom_id res chain seq x y z
N MET A 1 4.34 14.64 15.24
CA MET A 1 3.08 15.01 14.55
C MET A 1 3.34 14.93 13.05
N PHE A 2 2.38 14.41 12.30
CA PHE A 2 2.44 14.40 10.83
C PHE A 2 2.52 15.84 10.29
N SER A 3 3.25 16.07 9.19
CA SER A 3 3.41 17.41 8.62
C SER A 3 2.08 17.92 8.03
N GLU A 4 1.70 19.17 8.28
CA GLU A 4 0.49 19.81 7.71
C GLU A 4 0.56 19.96 6.18
N ASN A 5 1.78 19.93 5.65
CA ASN A 5 2.08 20.00 4.22
C ASN A 5 1.88 18.66 3.51
N TRP A 6 1.61 17.58 4.25
CA TRP A 6 1.33 16.28 3.65
C TRP A 6 -0.18 16.13 3.46
N LYS A 7 -0.60 15.93 2.21
CA LYS A 7 -2.01 15.71 1.83
C LYS A 7 -2.21 14.26 1.43
N ILE A 8 -3.41 13.75 1.68
CA ILE A 8 -3.80 12.39 1.33
C ILE A 8 -4.96 12.46 0.34
N LEU A 9 -4.76 11.92 -0.85
CA LEU A 9 -5.83 11.64 -1.81
C LEU A 9 -6.35 10.23 -1.56
N LEU A 10 -7.65 10.10 -1.38
CA LEU A 10 -8.34 8.82 -1.33
C LEU A 10 -8.99 8.54 -2.68
N VAL A 11 -8.69 7.39 -3.26
CA VAL A 11 -9.28 6.90 -4.50
C VAL A 11 -10.13 5.69 -4.14
N MET A 12 -11.39 5.67 -4.58
CA MET A 12 -12.32 4.59 -4.29
C MET A 12 -13.08 4.18 -5.56
N GLN A 13 -13.42 2.90 -5.65
CA GLN A 13 -14.33 2.38 -6.67
C GLN A 13 -15.63 1.96 -6.01
N ASP A 14 -16.75 2.49 -6.52
CA ASP A 14 -18.08 2.39 -5.91
C ASP A 14 -18.66 0.96 -5.86
N LYS A 15 -18.06 -0.02 -6.57
CA LYS A 15 -18.66 -1.35 -6.82
C LYS A 15 -17.68 -2.52 -6.89
N THR A 16 -16.75 -2.67 -5.95
CA THR A 16 -15.98 -3.93 -5.82
C THR A 16 -16.66 -4.88 -4.84
N SER A 17 -16.73 -6.17 -5.21
CA SER A 17 -17.10 -7.23 -4.28
C SER A 17 -16.04 -7.27 -3.19
N HIS A 18 -16.41 -6.87 -1.98
CA HIS A 18 -15.47 -6.83 -0.88
C HIS A 18 -15.08 -8.29 -0.54
N PHE A 19 -13.79 -8.54 -0.29
CA PHE A 19 -13.38 -9.74 0.44
C PHE A 19 -13.85 -9.52 1.88
N TYR A 20 -15.01 -10.08 2.23
CA TYR A 20 -15.51 -10.11 3.60
C TYR A 20 -16.01 -11.50 3.95
N GLY A 21 -15.99 -11.82 5.24
CA GLY A 21 -16.47 -13.10 5.76
C GLY A 21 -15.68 -14.28 5.21
N ASP A 22 -16.38 -15.32 4.79
CA ASP A 22 -15.77 -16.59 4.39
C ASP A 22 -14.77 -16.48 3.22
N ARG A 23 -14.96 -15.49 2.33
CA ARG A 23 -14.04 -15.24 1.23
C ARG A 23 -12.70 -14.70 1.72
N GLU A 24 -12.72 -13.81 2.71
CA GLU A 24 -11.52 -13.25 3.31
C GLU A 24 -10.77 -14.32 4.12
N ILE A 25 -11.50 -15.12 4.91
CA ILE A 25 -10.90 -16.22 5.69
C ILE A 25 -10.20 -17.21 4.77
N LYS A 26 -10.89 -17.70 3.72
CA LYS A 26 -10.29 -18.64 2.76
C LYS A 26 -9.10 -18.04 2.01
N ALA A 27 -9.17 -16.75 1.66
CA ALA A 27 -8.06 -16.06 1.01
C ALA A 27 -6.84 -16.03 1.93
N ILE A 28 -7.01 -15.67 3.20
CA ILE A 28 -5.92 -15.61 4.19
C ILE A 28 -5.36 -17.00 4.50
N GLU A 29 -6.21 -18.01 4.70
CA GLU A 29 -5.80 -19.41 4.92
C GLU A 29 -5.01 -19.98 3.74
N GLY A 30 -5.33 -19.54 2.52
CA GLY A 30 -4.64 -19.94 1.29
C GLY A 30 -3.30 -19.24 1.04
N LEU A 31 -2.91 -18.25 1.87
CA LEU A 31 -1.66 -17.53 1.65
C LEU A 31 -0.44 -18.39 1.98
N PRO A 32 0.66 -18.22 1.23
CA PRO A 32 1.92 -18.82 1.62
C PRO A 32 2.39 -18.24 2.97
N LYS A 33 3.22 -18.99 3.69
CA LYS A 33 3.93 -18.41 4.83
C LYS A 33 4.85 -17.30 4.35
N ILE A 34 4.81 -16.15 5.02
CA ILE A 34 5.78 -15.09 4.75
C ILE A 34 7.18 -15.59 5.08
N THR A 35 8.14 -15.34 4.20
CA THR A 35 9.52 -15.73 4.44
C THR A 35 10.17 -14.79 5.47
N LYS A 36 11.21 -15.29 6.14
CA LYS A 36 11.97 -14.48 7.11
C LYS A 36 12.59 -13.26 6.44
N GLU A 37 13.02 -13.40 5.20
CA GLU A 37 13.61 -12.34 4.39
C GLU A 37 12.58 -11.24 4.12
N LYS A 38 11.37 -11.59 3.65
CA LYS A 38 10.29 -10.62 3.43
C LYS A 38 9.88 -9.92 4.72
N SER A 39 9.70 -10.68 5.81
CA SER A 39 9.39 -10.09 7.12
C SER A 39 10.49 -9.15 7.61
N SER A 40 11.77 -9.50 7.42
CA SER A 40 12.90 -8.65 7.77
C SER A 40 12.92 -7.35 6.96
N THR A 41 12.65 -7.42 5.65
CA THR A 41 12.55 -6.24 4.79
C THR A 41 11.42 -5.32 5.25
N LEU A 42 10.21 -5.85 5.48
CA LEU A 42 9.07 -5.07 5.98
C LEU A 42 9.39 -4.39 7.32
N CYS A 43 10.04 -5.11 8.23
CA CYS A 43 10.46 -4.58 9.52
C CYS A 43 11.47 -3.44 9.38
N ARG A 44 12.49 -3.59 8.53
CA ARG A 44 13.48 -2.53 8.28
C ARG A 44 12.86 -1.31 7.61
N GLU A 45 12.02 -1.49 6.59
CA GLU A 45 11.33 -0.38 5.93
C GLU A 45 10.47 0.40 6.93
N THR A 46 9.75 -0.31 7.80
CA THR A 46 8.90 0.31 8.81
C THR A 46 9.73 1.06 9.85
N LEU A 47 10.68 0.37 10.49
CA LEU A 47 11.40 0.89 11.67
C LEU A 47 12.53 1.86 11.32
N LEU A 48 13.20 1.67 10.18
CA LEU A 48 14.42 2.40 9.81
C LEU A 48 14.21 3.43 8.70
N ARG A 49 13.08 3.39 7.97
CA ARG A 49 12.75 4.39 6.96
C ARG A 49 11.46 5.14 7.30
N VAL A 50 10.31 4.46 7.36
CA VAL A 50 9.00 5.13 7.48
C VAL A 50 8.86 5.88 8.80
N ILE A 51 9.13 5.23 9.94
CA ILE A 51 8.99 5.89 11.25
C ILE A 51 9.93 7.09 11.40
N PRO A 52 11.25 6.98 11.14
CA PRO A 52 12.15 8.14 11.18
C PRO A 52 11.73 9.25 10.22
N ALA A 53 11.33 8.91 8.99
CA ALA A 53 10.90 9.89 8.00
C ALA A 53 9.68 10.71 8.45
N ILE A 54 8.73 10.09 9.17
CA ILE A 54 7.60 10.80 9.78
C ILE A 54 8.06 11.76 10.88
N ILE A 55 9.00 11.33 11.72
CA ILE A 55 9.55 12.14 12.82
C ILE A 55 10.28 13.36 12.27
N ASP A 56 11.13 13.14 11.27
CA ASP A 56 11.98 14.16 10.65
C ASP A 56 11.26 14.98 9.57
N LYS A 57 10.00 14.64 9.27
CA LYS A 57 9.19 15.25 8.19
C LYS A 57 9.86 15.13 6.80
N ASP A 58 10.62 14.06 6.59
CA ASP A 58 11.17 13.68 5.29
C ASP A 58 10.11 12.94 4.47
N PHE A 59 9.43 13.69 3.60
CA PHE A 59 8.36 13.13 2.78
C PHE A 59 8.88 12.11 1.76
N GLU A 60 10.04 12.34 1.16
CA GLU A 60 10.58 11.49 0.11
C GLU A 60 10.90 10.10 0.66
N SER A 61 11.58 10.03 1.81
CA SER A 61 11.85 8.76 2.49
C SER A 61 10.58 8.08 2.95
N PHE A 62 9.60 8.84 3.46
CA PHE A 62 8.30 8.30 3.85
C PHE A 62 7.58 7.68 2.64
N ALA A 63 7.46 8.43 1.55
CA ALA A 63 6.79 8.06 0.32
C ALA A 63 7.39 6.79 -0.31
N LYS A 64 8.72 6.73 -0.38
CA LYS A 64 9.44 5.54 -0.86
C LYS A 64 9.22 4.33 0.05
N GLY A 65 9.31 4.53 1.38
CA GLY A 65 9.17 3.44 2.36
C GLY A 65 7.76 2.85 2.36
N ILE A 66 6.72 3.69 2.41
CA ILE A 66 5.33 3.21 2.43
C ILE A 66 4.97 2.52 1.11
N THR A 67 5.42 3.06 -0.03
CA THR A 67 5.18 2.45 -1.35
C THR A 67 5.88 1.09 -1.46
N ASN A 68 7.10 0.95 -0.94
CA ASN A 68 7.80 -0.34 -0.95
C ASN A 68 7.08 -1.39 -0.08
N ILE A 69 6.65 -1.01 1.12
CA ILE A 69 5.83 -1.88 1.99
C ILE A 69 4.58 -2.34 1.24
N GLN A 70 3.89 -1.42 0.57
CA GLN A 70 2.65 -1.72 -0.15
C GLN A 70 2.87 -2.63 -1.36
N ASN A 71 3.97 -2.45 -2.11
CA ASN A 71 4.34 -3.35 -3.20
C ASN A 71 4.62 -4.78 -2.69
N LEU A 72 5.40 -4.92 -1.61
CA LEU A 72 5.71 -6.22 -1.01
C LEU A 72 4.45 -6.94 -0.50
N MET A 73 3.51 -6.18 0.08
CA MET A 73 2.23 -6.72 0.52
C MET A 73 1.34 -7.09 -0.68
N GLY A 74 1.28 -6.24 -1.71
CA GLY A 74 0.55 -6.53 -2.96
C GLY A 74 1.07 -7.80 -3.65
N GLU A 75 2.38 -8.04 -3.65
CA GLU A 75 2.96 -9.30 -4.11
C GLU A 75 2.58 -10.50 -3.23
N PHE A 76 2.56 -10.33 -1.91
CA PHE A 76 2.20 -11.38 -0.98
C PHE A 76 0.75 -11.84 -1.17
N PHE A 77 -0.16 -10.90 -1.44
CA PHE A 77 -1.57 -11.15 -1.67
C PHE A 77 -1.94 -11.36 -3.15
N PHE A 78 -0.99 -11.33 -4.07
CA PHE A 78 -1.21 -11.31 -5.52
C PHE A 78 -2.20 -12.39 -6.02
N ASN A 79 -2.00 -13.65 -5.61
CA ASN A 79 -2.87 -14.76 -6.00
C ASN A 79 -4.28 -14.65 -5.43
N ALA A 80 -4.41 -14.08 -4.23
CA ALA A 80 -5.69 -13.86 -3.60
C ALA A 80 -6.40 -12.60 -4.12
N GLN A 81 -5.72 -11.74 -4.87
CA GLN A 81 -6.25 -10.56 -5.55
C GLN A 81 -6.38 -10.75 -7.07
N ASP A 82 -6.71 -11.98 -7.50
CA ASP A 82 -6.91 -12.33 -8.91
C ASP A 82 -5.73 -11.95 -9.83
N GLY A 83 -4.50 -12.07 -9.33
CA GLY A 83 -3.29 -11.79 -10.09
C GLY A 83 -2.98 -10.30 -10.23
N SER A 84 -3.32 -9.49 -9.24
CA SER A 84 -3.04 -8.06 -9.21
C SER A 84 -2.42 -7.63 -7.88
N THR A 85 -1.52 -6.65 -7.91
CA THR A 85 -0.96 -6.02 -6.69
C THR A 85 -1.98 -5.12 -5.99
N PHE A 86 -3.00 -4.67 -6.71
CA PHE A 86 -4.13 -3.92 -6.19
C PHE A 86 -5.43 -4.69 -6.39
N SER A 87 -6.36 -4.60 -5.44
CA SER A 87 -7.68 -5.26 -5.59
C SER A 87 -8.57 -4.66 -6.69
N SER A 88 -8.17 -3.53 -7.31
CA SER A 88 -8.80 -2.97 -8.51
C SER A 88 -7.77 -2.58 -9.55
N PRO A 89 -7.80 -3.17 -10.76
CA PRO A 89 -6.93 -2.78 -11.87
C PRO A 89 -7.13 -1.33 -12.30
N SER A 90 -8.37 -0.80 -12.19
CA SER A 90 -8.67 0.59 -12.55
C SER A 90 -7.95 1.57 -11.63
N VAL A 91 -7.87 1.26 -10.34
CA VAL A 91 -7.16 2.11 -9.38
C VAL A 91 -5.65 1.94 -9.49
N GLY A 92 -5.16 0.73 -9.78
CA GLY A 92 -3.75 0.53 -10.15
C GLY A 92 -3.30 1.44 -11.29
N LYS A 93 -4.15 1.67 -12.30
CA LYS A 93 -3.88 2.64 -13.38
C LYS A 93 -3.81 4.08 -12.89
N VAL A 94 -4.72 4.49 -12.02
CA VAL A 94 -4.72 5.85 -11.43
C VAL A 94 -3.44 6.09 -10.63
N ILE A 95 -3.09 5.17 -9.73
CA ILE A 95 -1.85 5.25 -8.94
C ILE A 95 -0.63 5.30 -9.86
N SER A 96 -0.60 4.48 -10.91
CA SER A 96 0.51 4.48 -11.89
C SER A 96 0.65 5.82 -12.62
N VAL A 97 -0.46 6.50 -12.92
CA VAL A 97 -0.43 7.84 -13.53
C VAL A 97 0.07 8.87 -12.53
N LEU A 98 -0.41 8.82 -11.28
CA LEU A 98 0.02 9.76 -10.24
C LEU A 98 1.53 9.60 -9.95
N ALA A 99 2.02 8.38 -9.81
CA ALA A 99 3.43 8.08 -9.55
C ALA A 99 4.38 8.49 -10.70
N LYS A 100 3.85 8.65 -11.92
CA LYS A 100 4.63 9.17 -13.07
C LYS A 100 4.76 10.69 -13.08
N ASN A 101 3.84 11.40 -12.43
CA ASN A 101 3.76 12.86 -12.50
C ASN A 101 4.12 13.54 -11.18
N PHE A 102 4.13 12.80 -10.08
CA PHE A 102 4.33 13.33 -8.73
C PHE A 102 5.13 12.35 -7.87
N ASP A 103 5.93 12.89 -6.95
CA ASP A 103 6.48 12.10 -5.86
C ASP A 103 5.36 11.77 -4.88
N ILE A 104 4.98 10.50 -4.81
CA ILE A 104 3.86 10.04 -3.98
C ILE A 104 4.23 8.84 -3.13
N GLY A 105 3.64 8.79 -1.93
CA GLY A 105 3.56 7.56 -1.13
C GLY A 105 2.23 6.89 -1.37
N SER A 106 2.20 5.72 -2.01
CA SER A 106 0.93 5.08 -2.43
C SER A 106 0.70 3.72 -1.79
N GLY A 107 -0.57 3.32 -1.69
CA GLY A 107 -0.96 2.03 -1.16
C GLY A 107 -2.45 1.80 -1.17
N GLN A 108 -2.86 0.67 -0.59
CA GLN A 108 -4.26 0.34 -0.34
C GLN A 108 -4.49 0.06 1.15
N SER A 109 -5.70 0.35 1.62
CA SER A 109 -6.16 -0.11 2.93
C SER A 109 -6.82 -1.48 2.79
N SER A 110 -6.34 -2.47 3.55
CA SER A 110 -6.89 -3.83 3.57
C SER A 110 -6.99 -4.43 2.14
N TRP A 111 -8.10 -5.10 1.81
CA TRP A 111 -8.41 -5.64 0.49
C TRP A 111 -9.06 -4.61 -0.46
N GLY A 112 -8.87 -3.32 -0.23
CA GLY A 112 -9.67 -2.25 -0.82
C GLY A 112 -10.99 -2.05 -0.06
N PRO A 113 -11.87 -1.13 -0.52
CA PRO A 113 -11.89 -0.45 -1.82
C PRO A 113 -11.21 0.92 -1.81
N THR A 114 -10.44 1.22 -0.76
CA THR A 114 -9.82 2.53 -0.59
C THR A 114 -8.32 2.44 -0.85
N TRP A 115 -7.88 3.24 -1.80
CA TRP A 115 -6.49 3.47 -2.10
C TRP A 115 -6.12 4.86 -1.63
N PHE A 116 -4.86 5.02 -1.21
CA PHE A 116 -4.36 6.29 -0.75
C PHE A 116 -3.11 6.69 -1.56
N CYS A 117 -2.99 7.98 -1.80
CA CYS A 117 -1.77 8.61 -2.29
C CYS A 117 -1.45 9.79 -1.38
N ASN A 118 -0.27 9.75 -0.77
CA ASN A 118 0.27 10.86 0.01
C ASN A 118 1.05 11.77 -0.93
N PHE A 119 0.90 13.08 -0.74
CA PHE A 119 1.56 14.15 -1.47
C PHE A 119 2.17 15.15 -0.50
N GLN A 120 3.24 15.82 -0.92
CA GLN A 120 3.71 17.03 -0.27
C GLN A 120 3.31 18.24 -1.11
N VAL A 121 2.71 19.25 -0.45
CA VAL A 121 2.26 20.52 -1.04
C VAL A 121 3.03 21.67 -0.43
#